data_AF-A0A8S8ZBF3-F1
#
_entry.id   AF-A0A8S8ZBF3-F1
#
_cell.length_a   1.000
_cell.length_b   1.000
_cell.length_c   1.000
_cell.angle_alpha   90.00
_cell.angle_beta   90.00
_cell.angle_gamma   90.00
#
_symmetry.space_group_name_H-M   'P 1'
#
loop_
_entity.id
_entity.type
_entity.pdbx_description
1 polymer ?
#
loop_
_entity_poly.entity_id
_entity_poly.type
_entity_poly.pdbx_seq_one_letter_code
_entity_poly.pdbx_strand_id
1 'polypeptide(L)'
;MTCKGICSRYKAQKPVGTGRYASGQRRCQICEIFINWEGLWCPCCGYRLRTKPRNLKYKAKLRARVEADAASLKAQTVEAPLVAAGTGAEAGASSDFVKTTLETAVSEGWTKTKTIEELRKSEERITIKKARELTKDAFDAKNAPVETPVKVAASSSDFVKTTLETAVSEGWTKTKTVEELRKSEERITIKKARDLVKEAFEAKSEPIAIKA
;
A
#
# COMPACT_ATOMS: atom_id res chain seq x y z
N MET A 1 28.18 -24.69 -13.61
CA MET A 1 28.44 -24.51 -12.17
C MET A 1 27.91 -25.71 -11.40
N THR A 2 28.78 -26.48 -10.75
CA THR A 2 28.44 -27.63 -9.90
C THR A 2 28.44 -27.24 -8.41
N CYS A 3 27.92 -28.10 -7.54
CA CYS A 3 27.87 -27.85 -6.10
C CYS A 3 29.22 -28.22 -5.42
N LYS A 4 29.83 -27.28 -4.69
CA LYS A 4 31.12 -27.44 -3.98
C LYS A 4 30.99 -28.02 -2.54
N GLY A 5 29.86 -28.59 -2.15
CA GLY A 5 29.62 -29.15 -0.80
C GLY A 5 29.47 -28.17 0.38
N ILE A 6 30.06 -26.96 0.32
CA ILE A 6 30.10 -25.96 1.41
C ILE A 6 28.72 -25.66 2.04
N CYS A 7 27.66 -25.67 1.23
CA CYS A 7 26.31 -25.34 1.67
C CYS A 7 25.70 -26.32 2.70
N SER A 8 26.29 -27.51 2.87
CA SER A 8 25.90 -28.48 3.91
C SER A 8 25.95 -27.89 5.33
N ARG A 9 26.94 -27.02 5.61
CA ARG A 9 27.11 -26.34 6.90
C ARG A 9 25.96 -25.39 7.24
N TYR A 10 25.27 -24.87 6.23
CA TYR A 10 24.16 -23.92 6.37
C TYR A 10 22.78 -24.57 6.19
N LYS A 11 22.71 -25.92 6.17
CA LYS A 11 21.48 -26.68 5.88
C LYS A 11 20.40 -26.40 6.92
N ALA A 12 19.27 -25.88 6.47
CA ALA A 12 18.15 -25.54 7.34
C ALA A 12 17.32 -26.77 7.71
N GLN A 13 17.07 -26.96 9.01
CA GLN A 13 16.20 -28.03 9.51
C GLN A 13 14.74 -27.82 9.08
N LYS A 14 13.94 -28.89 9.04
CA LYS A 14 12.52 -28.78 8.69
C LYS A 14 11.77 -28.17 9.88
N PRO A 15 11.15 -26.98 9.76
CA PRO A 15 10.34 -26.45 10.85
C PRO A 15 9.02 -27.24 10.92
N VAL A 16 8.49 -27.40 12.13
CA VAL A 16 7.19 -28.03 12.38
C VAL A 16 6.07 -26.98 12.24
N GLY A 17 4.92 -27.37 11.69
CA GLY A 17 3.73 -26.50 11.49
C GLY A 17 3.85 -25.38 10.45
N THR A 18 5.05 -24.84 10.20
CA THR A 18 5.28 -23.72 9.28
C THR A 18 5.82 -24.19 7.92
N GLY A 19 5.55 -23.41 6.88
CA GLY A 19 6.13 -23.66 5.55
C GLY A 19 7.57 -23.14 5.50
N ARG A 20 8.51 -23.94 4.96
CA ARG A 20 9.95 -23.58 4.88
C ARG A 20 10.22 -22.14 4.41
N TYR A 21 9.53 -21.71 3.34
CA TYR A 21 9.66 -20.36 2.78
C TYR A 21 9.05 -19.24 3.65
N ALA A 22 8.06 -19.54 4.50
CA ALA A 22 7.53 -18.59 5.47
C ALA A 22 8.53 -18.37 6.60
N SER A 23 9.18 -19.45 7.08
CA SER A 23 10.29 -19.41 8.04
C SER A 23 11.62 -18.90 7.44
N GLY A 24 11.59 -18.08 6.38
CA GLY A 24 12.77 -17.48 5.75
C GLY A 24 13.72 -18.43 5.01
N GLN A 25 13.52 -19.75 5.05
CA GLN A 25 14.46 -20.72 4.47
C GLN A 25 14.49 -20.64 2.95
N ARG A 26 15.70 -20.63 2.39
CA ARG A 26 15.91 -20.40 0.95
C ARG A 26 16.44 -21.67 0.29
N ARG A 27 15.86 -22.08 -0.85
CA ARG A 27 16.33 -23.28 -1.57
C ARG A 27 17.38 -22.90 -2.62
N CYS A 28 18.52 -23.58 -2.62
CA CYS A 28 19.43 -23.57 -3.76
C CYS A 28 18.89 -24.47 -4.88
N GLN A 29 18.96 -24.04 -6.14
CA GLN A 29 18.52 -24.87 -7.26
C GLN A 29 19.59 -25.87 -7.73
N ILE A 30 20.88 -25.56 -7.59
CA ILE A 30 21.98 -26.44 -8.02
C ILE A 30 22.30 -27.46 -6.92
N CYS A 31 22.44 -26.99 -5.68
CA CYS A 31 22.73 -27.85 -4.53
C CYS A 31 21.48 -28.48 -3.90
N GLU A 32 20.27 -28.23 -4.46
CA GLU A 32 18.98 -28.83 -4.10
C GLU A 32 18.46 -28.66 -2.64
N ILE A 33 19.33 -28.23 -1.70
CA ILE A 33 19.02 -28.08 -0.28
C ILE A 33 18.39 -26.72 0.08
N PHE A 34 17.70 -26.71 1.22
CA PHE A 34 17.31 -25.49 1.92
C PHE A 34 18.44 -25.05 2.86
N ILE A 35 18.76 -23.76 2.84
CA ILE A 35 19.76 -23.16 3.72
C ILE A 35 19.18 -21.97 4.49
N ASN A 36 19.72 -21.72 5.68
CA ASN A 36 19.53 -20.47 6.38
C ASN A 36 20.72 -19.56 6.02
N TRP A 37 20.45 -18.51 5.22
CA TRP A 37 21.49 -17.61 4.72
C TRP A 37 20.88 -16.26 4.36
N GLU A 38 21.48 -15.18 4.84
CA GLU A 38 20.98 -13.81 4.68
C GLU A 38 21.19 -13.27 3.27
N GLY A 39 22.26 -13.69 2.59
CA GLY A 39 22.59 -13.31 1.22
C GLY A 39 21.67 -13.91 0.16
N LEU A 40 21.57 -13.24 -1.00
CA LEU A 40 20.70 -13.68 -2.11
C LEU A 40 21.30 -14.82 -2.95
N TRP A 41 22.60 -15.08 -2.80
CA TRP A 41 23.37 -16.05 -3.56
C TRP A 41 23.81 -17.22 -2.68
N CYS A 42 23.88 -18.42 -3.24
CA CYS A 42 24.33 -19.60 -2.53
C CYS A 42 25.85 -19.53 -2.28
N PRO A 43 26.34 -19.66 -1.03
CA PRO A 43 27.77 -19.58 -0.71
C PRO A 43 28.61 -20.72 -1.30
N CYS A 44 27.97 -21.71 -1.93
CA CYS A 44 28.61 -22.92 -2.44
C CYS A 44 28.75 -22.94 -3.97
N CYS A 45 27.67 -22.68 -4.69
CA CYS A 45 27.64 -22.72 -6.17
C CYS A 45 27.42 -21.35 -6.82
N GLY A 46 27.31 -20.27 -6.05
CA GLY A 46 27.04 -18.92 -6.55
C GLY A 46 25.66 -18.72 -7.18
N TYR A 47 24.76 -19.72 -7.17
CA TYR A 47 23.44 -19.59 -7.79
C TYR A 47 22.44 -18.83 -6.90
N ARG A 48 21.53 -18.07 -7.52
CA ARG A 48 20.53 -17.24 -6.83
C ARG A 48 19.55 -18.11 -6.03
N LEU A 49 19.40 -17.82 -4.75
CA LEU A 49 18.56 -18.60 -3.86
C LEU A 49 17.07 -18.31 -4.11
N ARG A 50 16.27 -19.38 -4.10
CA ARG A 50 14.81 -19.31 -4.25
C ARG A 50 14.17 -19.02 -2.90
N THR A 51 13.46 -17.89 -2.82
CA THR A 51 12.68 -17.46 -1.64
C THR A 51 11.17 -17.73 -1.76
N LYS A 52 10.67 -18.07 -2.97
CA LYS A 52 9.24 -18.28 -3.23
C LYS A 52 8.98 -19.68 -3.84
N PRO A 53 7.85 -20.35 -3.48
CA PRO A 53 7.41 -21.59 -4.10
C PRO A 53 7.34 -21.52 -5.63
N ARG A 54 7.56 -22.66 -6.28
CA ARG A 54 7.57 -22.80 -7.75
C ARG A 54 6.16 -22.82 -8.35
N ASN A 55 5.18 -23.41 -7.66
CA ASN A 55 3.80 -23.55 -8.10
C ASN A 55 2.92 -22.36 -7.59
N LEU A 56 2.04 -21.87 -8.46
CA LEU A 56 1.21 -20.69 -8.25
C LEU A 56 0.27 -20.80 -7.02
N LYS A 57 -0.34 -21.98 -6.78
CA LYS A 57 -1.22 -22.25 -5.64
C LYS A 57 -0.50 -22.02 -4.31
N TYR A 58 0.74 -22.52 -4.20
CA TYR A 58 1.57 -22.34 -3.01
C TYR A 58 2.13 -20.91 -2.90
N LYS A 59 2.33 -20.20 -4.01
CA LYS A 59 2.71 -18.77 -4.03
C LYS A 59 1.57 -17.84 -3.59
N ALA A 60 0.31 -18.23 -3.80
CA ALA A 60 -0.85 -17.57 -3.18
C ALA A 60 -0.91 -17.84 -1.67
N LYS A 61 -0.85 -19.13 -1.26
CA LYS A 61 -0.86 -19.51 0.17
C LYS A 61 0.27 -18.87 0.99
N LEU A 62 1.47 -18.68 0.41
CA LEU A 62 2.56 -17.99 1.08
C LEU A 62 2.27 -16.50 1.30
N ARG A 63 1.65 -15.82 0.32
CA ARG A 63 1.31 -14.38 0.44
C ARG A 63 0.28 -14.15 1.54
N ALA A 64 -0.81 -14.91 1.52
CA ALA A 64 -1.84 -14.82 2.56
C ALA A 64 -1.30 -15.06 3.99
N ARG A 65 -0.33 -15.97 4.16
CA ARG A 65 0.34 -16.15 5.46
C ARG A 65 1.22 -14.96 5.82
N VAL A 66 2.08 -14.49 4.90
CA VAL A 66 2.94 -13.32 5.16
C VAL A 66 2.12 -12.06 5.46
N GLU A 67 0.97 -11.89 4.82
CA GLU A 67 0.01 -10.81 5.09
C GLU A 67 -0.63 -10.95 6.48
N ALA A 68 -1.04 -12.15 6.89
CA ALA A 68 -1.57 -12.43 8.23
C ALA A 68 -0.50 -12.28 9.33
N ASP A 69 0.72 -12.79 9.11
CA ASP A 69 1.86 -12.65 10.02
C ASP A 69 2.22 -11.16 10.19
N ALA A 70 2.21 -10.38 9.10
CA ALA A 70 2.46 -8.93 9.13
C ALA A 70 1.32 -8.12 9.78
N ALA A 71 0.06 -8.55 9.64
CA ALA A 71 -1.07 -7.95 10.36
C ALA A 71 -0.98 -8.23 11.88
N SER A 72 -0.60 -9.46 12.25
CA SER A 72 -0.41 -9.87 13.65
C SER A 72 0.66 -9.05 14.35
N LEU A 73 1.80 -8.81 13.67
CA LEU A 73 2.88 -7.98 14.20
C LEU A 73 2.48 -6.51 14.41
N LYS A 74 1.60 -5.96 13.56
CA LYS A 74 1.04 -4.61 13.74
C LYS A 74 0.04 -4.51 14.90
N ALA A 75 -0.66 -5.60 15.21
CA ALA A 75 -1.60 -5.64 16.33
C ALA A 75 -0.90 -5.80 17.69
N GLN A 76 0.35 -6.29 17.73
CA GLN A 76 1.10 -6.51 18.97
C GLN A 76 1.89 -5.27 19.47
N THR A 77 1.98 -4.20 18.68
CA THR A 77 2.73 -2.98 19.06
C THR A 77 1.89 -1.94 19.80
N VAL A 78 0.83 -2.34 20.53
CA VAL A 78 -0.16 -1.40 21.10
C VAL A 78 -0.24 -1.39 22.63
N GLU A 79 0.44 -2.28 23.36
CA GLU A 79 0.42 -2.26 24.85
C GLU A 79 1.79 -2.37 25.53
N ALA A 80 2.28 -1.23 26.05
CA ALA A 80 3.06 -1.08 27.31
C ALA A 80 3.30 0.43 27.61
N PRO A 81 2.79 1.01 28.72
CA PRO A 81 2.89 2.47 28.99
C PRO A 81 3.80 2.90 30.16
N LEU A 82 4.31 4.15 30.06
CA LEU A 82 4.94 5.01 31.11
C LEU A 82 6.26 4.51 31.75
N VAL A 83 7.29 5.31 32.09
CA VAL A 83 7.49 6.76 32.40
C VAL A 83 8.93 7.17 31.98
N ALA A 84 9.40 8.44 31.88
CA ALA A 84 8.82 9.79 31.98
C ALA A 84 9.76 10.86 31.35
N ALA A 85 9.26 12.10 31.23
CA ALA A 85 9.95 13.41 31.18
C ALA A 85 11.21 13.61 30.30
N GLY A 86 11.02 14.30 29.16
CA GLY A 86 12.08 14.95 28.37
C GLY A 86 11.47 15.88 27.32
N THR A 87 11.65 17.18 27.50
CA THR A 87 11.14 18.31 26.67
C THR A 87 11.31 18.15 25.14
N GLY A 88 10.32 18.60 24.36
CA GLY A 88 10.51 18.90 22.91
C GLY A 88 9.21 18.90 22.10
N ALA A 89 8.78 20.07 21.62
CA ALA A 89 7.53 20.24 20.85
C ALA A 89 7.77 20.32 19.34
N GLU A 90 8.36 19.28 18.72
CA GLU A 90 8.81 19.33 17.31
C GLU A 90 8.37 18.13 16.47
N ALA A 91 7.14 18.18 15.96
CA ALA A 91 6.63 17.26 14.93
C ALA A 91 5.90 17.96 13.76
N GLY A 92 5.38 19.18 13.96
CA GLY A 92 4.81 19.98 12.86
C GLY A 92 5.88 20.64 11.98
N ALA A 93 6.94 21.16 12.59
CA ALA A 93 7.95 22.00 11.94
C ALA A 93 8.60 21.35 10.70
N SER A 94 8.95 20.06 10.76
CA SER A 94 9.64 19.37 9.66
C SER A 94 8.74 19.06 8.45
N SER A 95 7.43 18.87 8.66
CA SER A 95 6.47 18.66 7.57
C SER A 95 6.17 19.96 6.82
N ASP A 96 5.98 21.05 7.57
CA ASP A 96 5.57 22.34 7.00
C ASP A 96 6.75 23.11 6.38
N PHE A 97 7.97 22.95 6.91
CA PHE A 97 9.19 23.41 6.24
C PHE A 97 9.40 22.75 4.87
N VAL A 98 9.15 21.45 4.75
CA VAL A 98 9.29 20.73 3.47
C VAL A 98 8.25 21.19 2.45
N LYS A 99 6.99 21.42 2.86
CA LYS A 99 5.92 21.94 1.98
C LYS A 99 6.25 23.35 1.47
N THR A 100 6.54 24.28 2.38
CA THR A 100 6.86 25.67 2.05
C THR A 100 8.10 25.79 1.16
N THR A 101 9.15 24.99 1.40
CA THR A 101 10.35 24.93 0.55
C THR A 101 10.07 24.34 -0.85
N LEU A 102 9.14 23.40 -0.97
CA LEU A 102 8.71 22.86 -2.27
C LEU A 102 7.85 23.86 -3.04
N GLU A 103 6.99 24.62 -2.35
CA GLU A 103 6.14 25.66 -2.93
C GLU A 103 6.94 26.87 -3.43
N THR A 104 7.92 27.35 -2.66
CA THR A 104 8.84 28.42 -3.12
C THR A 104 9.73 27.95 -4.27
N ALA A 105 10.24 26.71 -4.24
CA ALA A 105 11.02 26.15 -5.34
C ALA A 105 10.24 26.05 -6.66
N VAL A 106 8.91 25.82 -6.61
CA VAL A 106 8.03 25.86 -7.78
C VAL A 106 7.77 27.30 -8.23
N SER A 107 7.52 28.20 -7.29
CA SER A 107 7.21 29.62 -7.57
C SER A 107 8.39 30.37 -8.19
N GLU A 108 9.61 30.10 -7.73
CA GLU A 108 10.86 30.72 -8.18
C GLU A 108 11.61 29.90 -9.26
N GLY A 109 11.02 28.80 -9.75
CA GLY A 109 11.59 27.99 -10.83
C GLY A 109 12.96 27.37 -10.52
N TRP A 110 13.18 26.91 -9.28
CA TRP A 110 14.49 26.43 -8.83
C TRP A 110 14.95 25.15 -9.54
N THR A 111 16.26 25.05 -9.74
CA THR A 111 16.89 23.80 -10.20
C THR A 111 16.91 22.77 -9.08
N LYS A 112 16.85 21.48 -9.46
CA LYS A 112 16.81 20.35 -8.52
C LYS A 112 17.93 20.38 -7.48
N THR A 113 19.12 20.86 -7.85
CA THR A 113 20.27 21.01 -6.95
C THR A 113 20.04 22.07 -5.88
N LYS A 114 19.51 23.25 -6.24
CA LYS A 114 19.20 24.35 -5.30
C LYS A 114 18.14 23.93 -4.27
N THR A 115 17.08 23.25 -4.70
CA THR A 115 16.06 22.70 -3.77
C THR A 115 16.64 21.66 -2.80
N ILE A 116 17.57 20.81 -3.26
CA ILE A 116 18.23 19.81 -2.39
C ILE A 116 19.16 20.48 -1.38
N GLU A 117 19.79 21.60 -1.73
CA GLU A 117 20.70 22.34 -0.87
C GLU A 117 19.96 23.06 0.27
N GLU A 118 18.87 23.76 -0.03
CA GLU A 118 18.03 24.40 1.00
C GLU A 118 17.31 23.37 1.90
N LEU A 119 16.82 22.25 1.37
CA LEU A 119 16.26 21.17 2.20
C LEU A 119 17.28 20.58 3.19
N ARG A 120 18.58 20.59 2.86
CA ARG A 120 19.67 20.14 3.74
C ARG A 120 20.12 21.17 4.77
N LYS A 121 19.69 22.43 4.61
CA LYS A 121 20.00 23.56 5.49
C LYS A 121 19.12 23.57 6.75
N SER A 122 18.03 22.79 6.74
CA SER A 122 17.26 22.44 7.93
C SER A 122 18.13 21.72 8.97
N GLU A 123 17.85 21.96 10.25
CA GLU A 123 18.63 21.45 11.39
C GLU A 123 18.69 19.91 11.42
N GLU A 124 17.68 19.23 10.86
CA GLU A 124 17.64 17.76 10.73
C GLU A 124 18.45 17.16 9.56
N ARG A 125 19.07 17.97 8.68
CA ARG A 125 19.72 17.50 7.42
C ARG A 125 18.85 16.53 6.61
N ILE A 126 17.60 16.92 6.35
CA ILE A 126 16.59 16.06 5.73
C ILE A 126 17.07 15.53 4.36
N THR A 127 17.16 14.20 4.23
CA THR A 127 17.50 13.57 2.95
C THR A 127 16.30 13.53 2.01
N ILE A 128 16.54 13.50 0.69
CA ILE A 128 15.49 13.40 -0.34
C ILE A 128 14.55 12.20 -0.12
N LYS A 129 15.04 11.12 0.48
CA LYS A 129 14.22 9.97 0.87
C LYS A 129 13.27 10.33 2.02
N LYS A 130 13.78 10.89 3.12
CA LYS A 130 12.97 11.36 4.27
C LYS A 130 11.92 12.38 3.82
N ALA A 131 12.30 13.37 2.99
CA ALA A 131 11.36 14.34 2.45
C ALA A 131 10.23 13.70 1.61
N ARG A 132 10.55 12.70 0.77
CA ARG A 132 9.55 11.97 -0.03
C ARG A 132 8.61 11.13 0.82
N GLU A 133 9.11 10.49 1.88
CA GLU A 133 8.25 9.73 2.81
C GLU A 133 7.36 10.68 3.61
N LEU A 134 7.89 11.77 4.20
CA LEU A 134 7.07 12.79 4.87
C LEU A 134 5.98 13.39 3.96
N THR A 135 6.28 13.62 2.67
CA THR A 135 5.28 14.09 1.69
C THR A 135 4.24 13.01 1.37
N LYS A 136 4.67 11.73 1.31
CA LYS A 136 3.78 10.59 1.05
C LYS A 136 2.87 10.33 2.25
N ASP A 137 3.40 10.34 3.47
CA ASP A 137 2.64 10.14 4.70
C ASP A 137 1.62 11.25 4.89
N ALA A 138 1.95 12.51 4.54
CA ALA A 138 0.99 13.61 4.51
C ALA A 138 -0.09 13.46 3.42
N PHE A 139 0.21 12.79 2.30
CA PHE A 139 -0.77 12.50 1.25
C PHE A 139 -1.66 11.30 1.61
N ASP A 140 -1.09 10.26 2.19
CA ASP A 140 -1.80 9.08 2.69
C ASP A 140 -2.67 9.46 3.90
N ALA A 141 -2.25 10.41 4.75
CA ALA A 141 -3.09 10.99 5.81
C ALA A 141 -4.27 11.82 5.26
N LYS A 142 -4.10 12.51 4.13
CA LYS A 142 -5.21 13.21 3.43
C LYS A 142 -6.13 12.27 2.66
N ASN A 143 -5.70 11.05 2.37
CA ASN A 143 -6.50 9.99 1.73
C ASN A 143 -6.88 8.85 2.69
N ALA A 144 -6.61 9.01 3.99
CA ALA A 144 -7.19 8.13 5.00
C ALA A 144 -8.72 8.25 4.88
N PRO A 145 -9.47 7.13 4.91
CA PRO A 145 -10.93 7.19 4.88
C PRO A 145 -11.40 7.84 6.18
N VAL A 146 -11.61 9.15 6.12
CA VAL A 146 -12.35 9.89 7.13
C VAL A 146 -13.79 9.42 7.02
N GLU A 147 -14.18 8.49 7.88
CA GLU A 147 -15.60 8.18 8.14
C GLU A 147 -16.25 9.34 8.89
N THR A 148 -16.33 10.50 8.25
CA THR A 148 -17.35 11.48 8.58
C THR A 148 -18.65 11.02 7.94
N PRO A 149 -19.76 10.93 8.70
CA PRO A 149 -21.08 10.64 8.14
C PRO A 149 -21.63 11.88 7.42
N VAL A 150 -20.98 12.27 6.32
CA VAL A 150 -21.42 13.39 5.48
C VAL A 150 -22.62 12.90 4.66
N LYS A 151 -23.74 13.62 4.77
CA LYS A 151 -25.00 13.33 4.07
C LYS A 151 -24.91 13.66 2.56
N VAL A 152 -24.07 12.95 1.82
CA VAL A 152 -23.90 13.07 0.34
C VAL A 152 -24.11 11.74 -0.40
N ALA A 153 -24.63 10.72 0.29
CA ALA A 153 -24.86 9.39 -0.28
C ALA A 153 -26.04 9.32 -1.27
N ALA A 154 -27.00 10.25 -1.20
CA ALA A 154 -28.17 10.26 -2.09
C ALA A 154 -27.86 10.89 -3.45
N SER A 155 -27.38 12.14 -3.48
CA SER A 155 -27.23 12.94 -4.71
C SER A 155 -26.26 12.31 -5.73
N SER A 156 -25.13 11.78 -5.28
CA SER A 156 -24.13 11.14 -6.16
C SER A 156 -24.61 9.81 -6.74
N SER A 157 -25.34 9.01 -5.95
CA SER A 157 -25.91 7.72 -6.39
C SER A 157 -27.03 7.92 -7.41
N ASP A 158 -27.93 8.86 -7.16
CA ASP A 158 -29.10 9.11 -8.02
C ASP A 158 -28.72 9.81 -9.33
N PHE A 159 -27.68 10.66 -9.33
CA PHE A 159 -27.08 11.20 -10.56
C PHE A 159 -26.50 10.09 -11.47
N VAL A 160 -25.82 9.09 -10.90
CA VAL A 160 -25.27 7.97 -11.69
C VAL A 160 -26.39 7.10 -12.29
N LYS A 161 -27.46 6.82 -11.53
CA LYS A 161 -28.61 6.04 -12.01
C LYS A 161 -29.32 6.77 -13.17
N THR A 162 -29.72 8.02 -12.95
CA THR A 162 -30.39 8.84 -13.96
C THR A 162 -29.54 8.99 -15.23
N THR A 163 -28.24 9.31 -15.11
CA THR A 163 -27.35 9.41 -16.27
C THR A 163 -27.24 8.11 -17.07
N LEU A 164 -27.26 6.94 -16.39
CA LEU A 164 -27.23 5.63 -17.06
C LEU A 164 -28.59 5.29 -17.71
N GLU A 165 -29.71 5.63 -17.07
CA GLU A 165 -31.06 5.45 -17.60
C GLU A 165 -31.30 6.33 -18.84
N THR A 166 -30.87 7.59 -18.83
CA THR A 166 -30.88 8.49 -20.00
C THR A 166 -29.96 7.97 -21.10
N ALA A 167 -28.76 7.48 -20.75
CA ALA A 167 -27.84 6.90 -21.73
C ALA A 167 -28.41 5.66 -22.45
N VAL A 168 -29.20 4.83 -21.76
CA VAL A 168 -29.93 3.70 -22.37
C VAL A 168 -31.09 4.20 -23.23
N SER A 169 -31.88 5.16 -22.72
CA SER A 169 -33.08 5.68 -23.40
C SER A 169 -32.75 6.45 -24.69
N GLU A 170 -31.66 7.22 -24.68
CA GLU A 170 -31.20 8.04 -25.81
C GLU A 170 -30.11 7.34 -26.66
N GLY A 171 -29.79 6.07 -26.39
CA GLY A 171 -28.82 5.29 -27.18
C GLY A 171 -27.39 5.86 -27.20
N TRP A 172 -26.90 6.38 -26.06
CA TRP A 172 -25.60 7.05 -26.00
C TRP A 172 -24.41 6.12 -26.23
N THR A 173 -23.34 6.69 -26.80
CA THR A 173 -22.04 6.04 -26.87
C THR A 173 -21.35 6.04 -25.50
N LYS A 174 -20.48 5.05 -25.27
CA LYS A 174 -19.72 4.89 -24.02
C LYS A 174 -18.88 6.13 -23.68
N THR A 175 -18.43 6.90 -24.68
CA THR A 175 -17.67 8.14 -24.46
C THR A 175 -18.56 9.26 -23.94
N LYS A 176 -19.74 9.48 -24.55
CA LYS A 176 -20.72 10.50 -24.10
C LYS A 176 -21.15 10.25 -22.65
N THR A 177 -21.48 9.01 -22.29
CA THR A 177 -21.84 8.65 -20.90
C THR A 177 -20.70 8.95 -19.91
N VAL A 178 -19.44 8.74 -20.30
CA VAL A 178 -18.27 9.02 -19.44
C VAL A 178 -17.98 10.52 -19.31
N GLU A 179 -18.30 11.31 -20.33
CA GLU A 179 -18.21 12.77 -20.27
C GLU A 179 -19.27 13.37 -19.36
N GLU A 180 -20.53 12.94 -19.45
CA GLU A 180 -21.59 13.39 -18.53
C GLU A 180 -21.31 12.98 -17.08
N LEU A 181 -20.86 11.75 -16.83
CA LEU A 181 -20.44 11.33 -15.48
C LEU A 181 -19.30 12.21 -14.90
N ARG A 182 -18.43 12.77 -15.75
CA ARG A 182 -17.37 13.70 -15.34
C ARG A 182 -17.82 15.15 -15.15
N LYS A 183 -19.02 15.54 -15.61
CA LYS A 183 -19.60 16.87 -15.36
C LYS A 183 -20.20 17.03 -13.97
N SER A 184 -20.43 15.92 -13.26
CA SER A 184 -20.75 15.93 -11.83
C SER A 184 -19.69 16.72 -11.04
N GLU A 185 -20.11 17.38 -9.96
CA GLU A 185 -19.23 18.13 -9.06
C GLU A 185 -18.06 17.26 -8.53
N GLU A 186 -18.32 15.97 -8.31
CA GLU A 186 -17.33 14.99 -7.85
C GLU A 186 -16.44 14.40 -8.96
N ARG A 187 -16.62 14.80 -10.22
CA ARG A 187 -15.91 14.27 -11.41
C ARG A 187 -15.87 12.73 -11.44
N ILE A 188 -17.03 12.10 -11.32
CA ILE A 188 -17.18 10.66 -11.09
C ILE A 188 -16.43 9.85 -12.17
N THR A 189 -15.51 8.99 -11.73
CA THR A 189 -14.81 8.04 -12.59
C THR A 189 -15.64 6.78 -12.82
N ILE A 190 -15.40 6.07 -13.93
CA ILE A 190 -16.08 4.80 -14.25
C ILE A 190 -15.96 3.78 -13.10
N LYS A 191 -14.83 3.79 -12.38
CA LYS A 191 -14.64 2.92 -11.22
C LYS A 191 -15.60 3.32 -10.08
N LYS A 192 -15.58 4.61 -9.67
CA LYS A 192 -16.48 5.13 -8.63
C LYS A 192 -17.96 4.95 -8.98
N ALA A 193 -18.35 5.17 -10.24
CA ALA A 193 -19.72 4.92 -10.71
C ALA A 193 -20.12 3.44 -10.56
N ARG A 194 -19.24 2.49 -10.91
CA ARG A 194 -19.50 1.06 -10.75
C ARG A 194 -19.59 0.66 -9.28
N ASP A 195 -18.71 1.20 -8.45
CA ASP A 195 -18.69 0.91 -7.02
C ASP A 195 -19.99 1.44 -6.35
N LEU A 196 -20.43 2.66 -6.66
CA LEU A 196 -21.72 3.23 -6.21
C LEU A 196 -22.95 2.43 -6.68
N VAL A 197 -22.95 1.93 -7.93
CA VAL A 197 -24.03 1.06 -8.44
C VAL A 197 -24.04 -0.29 -7.73
N LYS A 198 -22.87 -0.82 -7.37
CA LYS A 198 -22.74 -2.08 -6.63
C LYS A 198 -23.25 -1.91 -5.18
N GLU A 199 -22.84 -0.86 -4.50
CA GLU A 199 -23.32 -0.53 -3.15
C GLU A 199 -24.85 -0.33 -3.13
N ALA A 200 -25.41 0.38 -4.13
CA ALA A 200 -26.85 0.56 -4.26
C ALA A 200 -27.61 -0.75 -4.55
N PHE A 201 -26.98 -1.75 -5.20
CA PHE A 201 -27.57 -3.06 -5.41
C PHE A 201 -27.50 -3.92 -4.14
N GLU A 202 -26.37 -3.90 -3.44
CA GLU A 202 -26.17 -4.63 -2.19
C GLU A 202 -27.11 -4.10 -1.08
N ALA A 203 -27.25 -2.77 -0.93
CA ALA A 203 -28.22 -2.15 -0.02
C ALA A 203 -29.69 -2.45 -0.36
N LYS A 204 -30.01 -2.79 -1.62
CA LYS A 204 -31.36 -3.23 -2.04
C LYS A 204 -31.60 -4.73 -1.83
N SER A 205 -30.55 -5.48 -1.52
CA SER A 205 -30.57 -6.93 -1.30
C SER A 205 -30.59 -7.34 0.17
N GLU A 206 -30.43 -6.40 1.10
CA GLU A 206 -30.67 -6.65 2.52
C GLU A 206 -32.15 -7.05 2.71
N PRO A 207 -32.43 -8.22 3.33
CA PRO A 207 -33.79 -8.69 3.45
C PRO A 207 -34.57 -7.76 4.37
N ILE A 208 -35.70 -7.24 3.88
CA ILE A 208 -36.70 -6.56 4.70
C ILE A 208 -37.05 -7.50 5.84
N ALA A 209 -36.62 -7.17 7.05
CA ALA A 209 -36.91 -7.95 8.24
C ALA A 209 -38.42 -7.89 8.48
N ILE A 210 -39.13 -8.94 8.04
CA ILE A 210 -40.55 -9.14 8.31
C ILE A 210 -40.67 -9.31 9.83
N LYS A 211 -41.03 -8.21 10.51
CA LYS A 211 -41.43 -8.24 11.91
C LYS A 211 -42.78 -8.94 11.97
N ALA A 212 -42.74 -10.21 12.37
CA ALA A 212 -43.91 -10.95 12.84
C ALA A 212 -44.38 -10.43 14.20
#